data_AF-A0A2I4EGI5-F1
#
_entry.id   AF-A0A2I4EGI5-F1
#
_cell.length_a   1.000
_cell.length_b   1.000
_cell.length_c   1.000
_cell.angle_alpha   90.00
_cell.angle_beta   90.00
_cell.angle_gamma   90.00
#
_symmetry.space_group_name_H-M   'P 1'
#
loop_
_entity.id
_entity.type
_entity.pdbx_description
1 polymer ?
#
loop_
_entity_poly.entity_id
_entity_poly.type
_entity_poly.pdbx_seq_one_letter_code
_entity_poly.pdbx_strand_id
1 'polypeptide(L)'
;MEKPRLTAGLKKRGHGSRSWIKIDKNGNSKILKLDKATIMRHCSLPARDLRLLDPLFIYPSTILGRENAIVVSLEQIRCIITADEVILMNSLDGCVVQYKSELCKRLRRNRDKAEDLPFEFRALELALELICMSLDAQVKELEREIYPVLDELATSISTLNLERVRRLKGHLLALTQRVQKVRDEIEHLMDDDGDMAEMYLTEKKQRSEAYLLNDVSVQTDTSGGAREVSKSAPVSPVGAFSGAPFLQRAFSSIMSSSKHGSLMDSSDGENIEQLEMLLEAYFVVIDNTMSKLLSLKEYIDDTEDLINIKLGNVQNQLIQFQLLLTAATFVATVFASVTAVFGMNFADSIFDRPSTFNWVLVFTGFTCGFLYVCFLIYLRHRKVFPV
;
A
#
# COMPACT_ATOMS: atom_id res chain seq x y z
N MET A 1 44.95 -17.02 43.43
CA MET A 1 44.71 -16.02 42.37
C MET A 1 44.63 -16.77 41.05
N GLU A 2 43.42 -17.18 40.67
CA GLU A 2 43.17 -18.03 39.51
C GLU A 2 42.47 -17.16 38.44
N LYS A 3 43.13 -16.98 37.29
CA LYS A 3 42.54 -16.28 36.13
C LYS A 3 41.55 -17.21 35.44
N PRO A 4 40.30 -16.82 35.18
CA PRO A 4 39.39 -17.67 34.44
C PRO A 4 39.72 -17.62 32.94
N ARG A 5 39.77 -18.81 32.34
CA ARG A 5 39.85 -19.02 30.89
C ARG A 5 38.58 -18.48 30.23
N LEU A 6 38.75 -17.57 29.28
CA LEU A 6 37.70 -17.15 28.34
C LEU A 6 37.29 -18.36 27.50
N THR A 7 36.15 -18.96 27.80
CA THR A 7 35.46 -19.85 26.87
C THR A 7 34.81 -18.98 25.80
N ALA A 8 35.33 -19.09 24.58
CA ALA A 8 34.78 -18.46 23.40
C ALA A 8 33.31 -18.87 23.24
N GLY A 9 32.40 -17.91 23.47
CA GLY A 9 30.99 -18.06 23.20
C GLY A 9 30.80 -18.32 21.70
N LEU A 10 30.37 -19.53 21.36
CA LEU A 10 29.84 -19.86 20.05
C LEU A 10 28.67 -18.90 19.77
N LYS A 11 28.91 -17.88 18.95
CA LYS A 11 27.87 -17.02 18.37
C LYS A 11 26.90 -17.92 17.62
N LYS A 12 25.78 -18.31 18.26
CA LYS A 12 24.62 -18.89 17.57
C LYS A 12 24.15 -17.85 16.55
N ARG A 13 24.35 -18.15 15.26
CA ARG A 13 23.76 -17.40 14.14
C ARG A 13 22.26 -17.24 14.40
N GLY A 14 21.79 -16.00 14.34
CA GLY A 14 20.48 -15.58 14.83
C GLY A 14 19.31 -16.32 14.18
N HIS A 15 18.56 -17.03 15.03
CA HIS A 15 17.13 -17.31 14.89
C HIS A 15 16.56 -17.17 16.31
N GLY A 16 16.40 -15.92 16.76
CA GLY A 16 15.85 -15.63 18.08
C GLY A 16 14.40 -16.11 18.16
N SER A 17 14.05 -16.84 19.22
CA SER A 17 12.67 -17.13 19.57
C SER A 17 11.91 -15.80 19.70
N ARG A 18 10.83 -15.63 18.95
CA ARG A 18 10.03 -14.39 18.92
C ARG A 18 8.84 -14.53 19.85
N SER A 19 8.38 -13.42 20.41
CA SER A 19 7.13 -13.40 21.19
C SER A 19 5.93 -13.35 20.24
N TRP A 20 4.99 -14.26 20.47
CA TRP A 20 3.72 -14.36 19.76
C TRP A 20 2.59 -14.36 20.79
N ILE A 21 1.42 -13.93 20.36
CA ILE A 21 0.19 -13.97 21.15
C ILE A 21 -0.68 -15.06 20.52
N LYS A 22 -0.85 -16.17 21.24
CA LYS A 22 -1.78 -17.23 20.88
C LYS A 22 -3.15 -16.91 21.48
N ILE A 23 -4.19 -16.89 20.65
CA ILE A 23 -5.58 -16.69 21.03
C ILE A 23 -6.36 -17.93 20.62
N ASP A 24 -6.98 -18.62 21.57
CA ASP A 24 -7.79 -19.81 21.27
C ASP A 24 -9.23 -19.44 20.88
N LYS A 25 -9.97 -20.40 20.31
CA LYS A 25 -11.41 -20.28 20.01
C LYS A 25 -12.30 -19.89 21.19
N ASN A 26 -11.80 -20.09 22.42
CA ASN A 26 -12.51 -19.79 23.64
C ASN A 26 -12.29 -18.33 24.11
N GLY A 27 -11.45 -17.56 23.42
CA GLY A 27 -11.10 -16.18 23.77
C GLY A 27 -10.10 -16.07 24.92
N ASN A 28 -9.29 -17.11 25.16
CA ASN A 28 -8.13 -17.05 26.04
C ASN A 28 -6.90 -16.66 25.24
N SER A 29 -6.13 -15.69 25.75
CA SER A 29 -4.87 -15.29 25.15
C SER A 29 -3.69 -15.66 26.03
N LYS A 30 -2.61 -16.16 25.40
CA LYS A 30 -1.33 -16.48 26.05
C LYS A 30 -0.19 -15.92 25.22
N ILE A 31 0.80 -15.34 25.89
CA ILE A 31 2.03 -14.91 25.22
C ILE A 31 3.01 -16.07 25.21
N LEU A 32 3.46 -16.48 24.03
CA LEU A 32 4.35 -17.61 23.83
C LEU A 32 5.64 -17.14 23.16
N LYS A 33 6.76 -17.76 23.53
CA LYS A 33 8.02 -17.60 22.81
C LYS A 33 8.18 -18.80 21.87
N LEU A 34 7.89 -18.59 20.60
CA LEU A 34 7.94 -19.63 19.57
C LEU A 34 9.07 -19.34 18.60
N ASP A 35 9.86 -20.37 18.30
CA ASP A 35 10.82 -20.34 17.21
C ASP A 35 10.13 -20.57 15.86
N LYS A 36 10.81 -20.13 14.80
CA LYS A 36 10.30 -20.21 13.44
C LYS A 36 9.92 -21.65 13.03
N ALA A 37 10.74 -22.63 13.43
CA ALA A 37 10.52 -24.03 13.05
C ALA A 37 9.30 -24.64 13.76
N THR A 38 9.05 -24.26 15.02
CA THR A 38 7.83 -24.70 15.73
C THR A 38 6.56 -24.17 15.07
N ILE A 39 6.53 -22.90 14.66
CA ILE A 39 5.37 -22.33 13.95
C ILE A 39 5.16 -23.01 12.60
N MET A 40 6.22 -23.22 11.83
CA MET A 40 6.13 -23.92 10.53
C MET A 40 5.54 -25.33 10.68
N ARG A 41 5.98 -26.08 11.69
CA ARG A 41 5.46 -27.43 11.95
C ARG A 41 4.02 -27.41 12.48
N HIS A 42 3.71 -26.45 13.34
CA HIS A 42 2.40 -26.36 14.00
C HIS A 42 1.30 -25.92 13.02
N CYS A 43 1.61 -25.00 12.10
CA CYS A 43 0.64 -24.47 11.13
C CYS A 43 0.79 -25.09 9.73
N SER A 44 1.68 -26.08 9.56
CA SER A 44 2.00 -26.70 8.26
C SER A 44 2.36 -25.67 7.17
N LEU A 45 3.11 -24.62 7.55
CA LEU A 45 3.44 -23.50 6.65
C LEU A 45 4.86 -23.61 6.08
N PRO A 46 5.07 -23.30 4.78
CA PRO A 46 6.39 -23.25 4.20
C PRO A 46 7.18 -22.04 4.73
N ALA A 47 8.51 -22.14 4.71
CA ALA A 47 9.39 -21.11 5.26
C ALA A 47 9.25 -19.73 4.60
N ARG A 48 8.78 -19.71 3.33
CA ARG A 48 8.52 -18.52 2.51
C ARG A 48 7.40 -17.68 3.11
N ASP A 49 6.28 -18.30 3.44
CA ASP A 49 5.09 -17.58 3.88
C ASP A 49 5.30 -16.99 5.27
N LEU A 50 6.03 -17.70 6.14
CA LEU A 50 6.43 -17.17 7.44
C LEU A 50 7.43 -16.01 7.36
N ARG A 51 8.09 -15.78 6.21
CA ARG A 51 8.90 -14.56 6.01
C ARG A 51 8.02 -13.33 5.82
N LEU A 52 6.82 -13.47 5.27
CA LEU A 52 5.88 -12.34 5.08
C LEU A 52 5.56 -11.66 6.41
N LEU A 53 5.53 -12.43 7.50
CA LEU A 53 5.27 -11.94 8.84
C LEU A 53 6.49 -11.32 9.54
N ASP A 54 7.68 -11.35 8.92
CA ASP A 54 8.91 -10.89 9.55
C ASP A 54 9.01 -9.35 9.54
N PRO A 55 9.02 -8.66 10.71
CA PRO A 55 9.06 -7.20 10.77
C PRO A 55 10.35 -6.58 10.28
N LEU A 56 11.41 -7.38 10.10
CA LEU A 56 12.67 -6.90 9.55
C LEU A 56 12.58 -6.66 8.04
N PHE A 57 11.53 -7.15 7.38
CA PHE A 57 11.31 -6.99 5.96
C PHE A 57 10.03 -6.19 5.73
N ILE A 58 10.08 -5.26 4.78
CA ILE A 58 8.92 -4.51 4.31
C ILE A 58 8.28 -5.38 3.21
N TYR A 59 7.57 -6.42 3.61
CA TYR A 59 6.74 -7.19 2.68
C TYR A 59 5.44 -6.42 2.36
N PRO A 60 4.90 -6.57 1.13
CA PRO A 60 3.61 -5.99 0.77
C PRO A 60 2.48 -6.57 1.65
N SER A 61 1.33 -5.88 1.65
CA SER A 61 0.11 -6.42 2.23
C SER A 61 -0.24 -7.73 1.52
N THR A 62 -0.52 -8.80 2.26
CA THR A 62 -0.87 -10.12 1.70
C THR A 62 -1.86 -10.88 2.56
N ILE A 63 -2.83 -11.55 1.95
CA ILE A 63 -3.73 -12.54 2.55
C ILE A 63 -3.54 -13.83 1.75
N LEU A 64 -3.14 -14.90 2.44
CA LEU A 64 -2.81 -16.16 1.77
C LEU A 64 -3.55 -17.33 2.41
N GLY A 65 -4.45 -17.94 1.65
CA GLY A 65 -5.00 -19.25 1.94
C GLY A 65 -3.91 -20.32 1.86
N ARG A 66 -3.92 -21.25 2.82
CA ARG A 66 -3.15 -22.50 2.79
C ARG A 66 -3.99 -23.61 3.39
N GLU A 67 -3.56 -24.84 3.16
CA GLU A 67 -4.27 -26.06 3.58
C GLU A 67 -4.77 -26.05 5.03
N ASN A 68 -3.97 -25.54 5.99
CA ASN A 68 -4.29 -25.57 7.42
C ASN A 68 -4.22 -24.19 8.11
N ALA A 69 -3.99 -23.12 7.36
CA ALA A 69 -3.80 -21.79 7.93
C ALA A 69 -4.05 -20.67 6.90
N ILE A 70 -4.49 -19.52 7.38
CA ILE A 70 -4.51 -18.27 6.61
C ILE A 70 -3.37 -17.40 7.15
N VAL A 71 -2.49 -16.96 6.27
CA VAL A 71 -1.41 -16.04 6.61
C VAL A 71 -1.86 -14.62 6.27
N VAL A 72 -1.99 -13.77 7.28
CA VAL A 72 -2.41 -12.38 7.12
C VAL A 72 -1.25 -11.46 7.49
N SER A 73 -0.79 -10.69 6.51
CA SER A 73 0.17 -9.61 6.72
C SER A 73 -0.41 -8.35 6.11
N LEU A 74 -1.20 -7.61 6.89
CA LEU A 74 -1.85 -6.39 6.42
C LEU A 74 -1.49 -5.23 7.36
N GLU A 75 -0.84 -4.21 6.82
CA GLU A 75 -0.43 -3.03 7.59
C GLU A 75 0.34 -3.41 8.88
N GLN A 76 -0.18 -3.07 10.06
CA GLN A 76 0.43 -3.40 11.36
C GLN A 76 -0.03 -4.77 11.92
N ILE A 77 -1.03 -5.41 11.31
CA ILE A 77 -1.57 -6.69 11.77
C ILE A 77 -0.89 -7.82 10.99
N ARG A 78 -0.10 -8.61 11.71
CA ARG A 78 0.57 -9.80 11.17
C ARG A 78 0.22 -11.02 12.00
N CYS A 79 -0.56 -11.93 11.46
CA CYS A 79 -1.03 -13.12 12.15
C CYS A 79 -1.12 -14.35 11.24
N ILE A 80 -1.18 -15.49 11.89
CA ILE A 80 -1.54 -16.78 11.28
C ILE A 80 -2.85 -17.19 11.93
N ILE A 81 -3.87 -17.43 11.11
CA ILE A 81 -5.18 -17.87 11.54
C ILE A 81 -5.28 -19.36 11.21
N THR A 82 -5.71 -20.17 12.17
CA THR A 82 -6.03 -21.59 11.97
C THR A 82 -7.50 -21.83 12.35
N ALA A 83 -8.02 -23.03 12.17
CA ALA A 83 -9.41 -23.35 12.53
C ALA A 83 -9.75 -23.17 14.03
N ASP A 84 -8.78 -23.25 14.95
CA ASP A 84 -9.04 -23.17 16.40
C ASP A 84 -8.27 -22.06 17.14
N GLU A 85 -7.30 -21.44 16.48
CA GLU A 85 -6.45 -20.43 17.12
C GLU A 85 -5.88 -19.40 16.16
N VAL A 86 -5.58 -18.22 16.70
CA VAL A 86 -4.83 -17.16 16.02
C VAL A 86 -3.48 -16.99 16.69
N ILE A 87 -2.41 -17.01 15.89
CA ILE A 87 -1.05 -16.71 16.30
C ILE A 87 -0.69 -15.32 15.77
N LEU A 88 -0.86 -14.32 16.62
CA LEU A 88 -0.59 -12.91 16.32
C LEU A 88 0.84 -12.54 16.70
N MET A 89 1.54 -11.84 15.83
CA MET A 89 2.88 -11.34 16.16
C MET A 89 2.78 -10.30 17.28
N ASN A 90 3.53 -10.50 18.37
CA ASN A 90 3.48 -9.57 19.50
C ASN A 90 4.23 -8.28 19.14
N SER A 91 3.50 -7.17 19.06
CA SER A 91 4.04 -5.82 18.91
C SER A 91 3.43 -4.90 19.98
N LEU A 92 4.10 -3.77 20.24
CA LEU A 92 3.58 -2.70 21.10
C LEU A 92 2.62 -1.77 20.36
N ASP A 93 2.37 -2.02 19.07
CA ASP A 93 1.46 -1.23 18.25
C ASP A 93 0.03 -1.28 18.79
N GLY A 94 -0.63 -0.12 18.85
CA GLY A 94 -2.01 0.00 19.35
C GLY A 94 -2.99 -0.92 18.63
N CYS A 95 -2.82 -1.09 17.31
CA CYS A 95 -3.66 -1.97 16.49
C CYS A 95 -3.57 -3.44 16.93
N VAL A 96 -2.36 -3.92 17.28
CA VAL A 96 -2.15 -5.32 17.71
C VAL A 96 -2.79 -5.56 19.09
N VAL A 97 -2.68 -4.58 19.99
CA VAL A 97 -3.32 -4.63 21.32
C VAL A 97 -4.84 -4.61 21.18
N GLN A 98 -5.37 -3.75 20.30
CA GLN A 98 -6.80 -3.65 20.01
C GLN A 98 -7.33 -4.95 19.40
N TYR A 99 -6.64 -5.52 18.41
CA TYR A 99 -7.00 -6.80 17.81
C TYR A 99 -7.10 -7.91 18.86
N LYS A 100 -6.08 -8.05 19.72
CA LYS A 100 -6.10 -9.03 20.81
C LYS A 100 -7.31 -8.85 21.73
N SER A 101 -7.53 -7.62 22.20
CA SER A 101 -8.59 -7.32 23.16
C SER A 101 -9.98 -7.58 22.57
N GLU A 102 -10.21 -7.10 21.36
CA GLU A 102 -11.51 -7.18 20.69
C GLU A 102 -11.82 -8.63 20.25
N LEU A 103 -10.82 -9.37 19.74
CA LEU A 103 -11.02 -10.78 19.40
C LEU A 103 -11.40 -11.60 20.64
N CYS A 104 -10.66 -11.45 21.75
CA CYS A 104 -10.96 -12.16 22.98
C CYS A 104 -12.37 -11.80 23.51
N LYS A 105 -12.77 -10.54 23.40
CA LYS A 105 -14.08 -10.05 23.84
C LYS A 105 -15.21 -10.63 22.99
N ARG A 106 -15.08 -10.62 21.66
CA ARG A 106 -16.08 -11.17 20.72
C ARG A 106 -16.25 -12.68 20.88
N LEU A 107 -15.14 -13.42 20.99
CA LEU A 107 -15.16 -14.87 21.20
C LEU A 107 -15.80 -15.29 22.53
N ARG A 108 -15.63 -14.50 23.61
CA ARG A 108 -16.28 -14.77 24.90
C ARG A 108 -17.77 -14.46 24.89
N ARG A 109 -18.17 -13.41 24.16
CA ARG A 109 -19.56 -12.94 24.11
C ARG A 109 -20.44 -13.81 23.22
N ASN A 110 -19.91 -14.34 22.12
CA ASN A 110 -20.66 -15.16 21.17
C ASN A 110 -20.58 -16.68 21.45
N ARG A 111 -20.26 -17.09 22.70
CA ARG A 111 -20.29 -18.53 23.05
C ARG A 111 -21.70 -19.15 22.95
N ASP A 112 -22.74 -18.33 23.08
CA ASP A 112 -24.13 -18.79 23.19
C ASP A 112 -24.96 -18.57 21.90
N LYS A 113 -24.35 -18.08 20.82
CA LYS A 113 -25.00 -17.87 19.52
C LYS A 113 -24.35 -18.77 18.46
N ALA A 114 -25.13 -19.73 17.96
CA ALA A 114 -24.66 -20.82 17.09
C ALA A 114 -24.76 -20.51 15.58
N GLU A 115 -24.98 -19.25 15.18
CA GLU A 115 -25.19 -18.88 13.76
C GLU A 115 -24.16 -17.89 13.21
N ASP A 116 -23.04 -17.67 13.90
CA ASP A 116 -22.01 -16.75 13.41
C ASP A 116 -20.91 -17.49 12.65
N LEU A 117 -20.39 -16.81 11.61
CA LEU A 117 -19.21 -17.15 10.79
C LEU A 117 -18.18 -18.08 11.48
N PRO A 118 -17.56 -19.02 10.73
CA PRO A 118 -16.42 -19.82 11.19
C PRO A 118 -15.35 -19.00 11.93
N PHE A 119 -14.62 -19.66 12.85
CA PHE A 119 -13.62 -18.99 13.70
C PHE A 119 -12.58 -18.22 12.88
N GLU A 120 -12.12 -18.82 11.78
CA GLU A 120 -11.16 -18.24 10.86
C GLU A 120 -11.67 -16.93 10.23
N PHE A 121 -12.95 -16.88 9.85
CA PHE A 121 -13.53 -15.69 9.23
C PHE A 121 -13.83 -14.61 10.25
N ARG A 122 -14.23 -14.94 11.49
CA ARG A 122 -14.33 -13.95 12.58
C ARG A 122 -12.98 -13.32 12.92
N ALA A 123 -11.90 -14.10 12.86
CA ALA A 123 -10.55 -13.61 13.09
C ALA A 123 -10.06 -12.72 11.93
N LEU A 124 -10.39 -13.08 10.68
CA LEU A 124 -10.07 -12.30 9.49
C LEU A 124 -10.88 -11.00 9.42
N GLU A 125 -12.18 -11.07 9.66
CA GLU A 125 -13.13 -9.94 9.71
C GLU A 125 -12.59 -8.85 10.63
N LEU A 126 -12.21 -9.21 11.86
CA LEU A 126 -11.67 -8.25 12.81
C LEU A 126 -10.34 -7.64 12.33
N ALA A 127 -9.53 -8.39 11.59
CA ALA A 127 -8.29 -7.83 11.05
C ALA A 127 -8.63 -6.74 10.03
N LEU A 128 -9.47 -7.08 9.04
CA LEU A 128 -9.94 -6.17 8.00
C LEU A 128 -10.65 -4.94 8.58
N GLU A 129 -11.53 -5.13 9.57
CA GLU A 129 -12.22 -4.05 10.27
C GLU A 129 -11.25 -3.05 10.89
N LEU A 130 -10.29 -3.53 11.68
CA LEU A 130 -9.33 -2.66 12.36
C LEU A 130 -8.40 -1.93 11.39
N ILE A 131 -8.03 -2.57 10.28
CA ILE A 131 -7.20 -1.96 9.24
C ILE A 131 -7.99 -0.87 8.52
N CYS A 132 -9.21 -1.16 8.07
CA CYS A 132 -10.06 -0.19 7.40
C CYS A 132 -10.36 1.01 8.31
N MET A 133 -10.68 0.77 9.59
CA MET A 133 -10.86 1.83 10.59
C MET A 133 -9.60 2.67 10.79
N SER A 134 -8.43 2.03 10.86
CA SER A 134 -7.15 2.73 11.05
C SER A 134 -6.78 3.60 9.84
N LEU A 135 -7.01 3.09 8.62
CA LEU A 135 -6.75 3.83 7.39
C LEU A 135 -7.72 4.99 7.23
N ASP A 136 -9.03 4.79 7.40
CA ASP A 136 -10.03 5.87 7.34
C ASP A 136 -9.77 6.96 8.41
N ALA A 137 -9.32 6.58 9.61
CA ALA A 137 -8.91 7.56 10.62
C ALA A 137 -7.69 8.41 10.18
N GLN A 138 -6.72 7.81 9.50
CA GLN A 138 -5.58 8.54 8.93
C GLN A 138 -6.00 9.46 7.78
N VAL A 139 -6.97 9.04 6.94
CA VAL A 139 -7.53 9.90 5.89
C VAL A 139 -8.22 11.12 6.51
N LYS A 140 -9.06 10.92 7.53
CA LYS A 140 -9.77 12.02 8.23
C LYS A 140 -8.83 13.01 8.89
N GLU A 141 -7.73 12.54 9.47
CA GLU A 141 -6.73 13.44 10.05
C GLU A 141 -6.03 14.25 8.96
N LEU A 142 -5.66 13.61 7.85
CA LEU A 142 -5.05 14.29 6.70
C LEU A 142 -5.99 15.33 6.08
N GLU A 143 -7.29 15.02 5.93
CA GLU A 143 -8.33 15.95 5.48
C GLU A 143 -8.39 17.19 6.39
N ARG A 144 -8.38 16.98 7.72
CA ARG A 144 -8.41 18.08 8.70
C ARG A 144 -7.18 18.98 8.60
N GLU A 145 -6.01 18.41 8.33
CA GLU A 145 -4.77 19.18 8.19
C GLU A 145 -4.69 19.95 6.87
N ILE A 146 -5.22 19.38 5.77
CA ILE A 146 -4.96 19.91 4.44
C ILE A 146 -5.90 21.02 3.99
N TYR A 147 -7.21 20.91 4.29
CA TYR A 147 -8.18 21.94 3.92
C TYR A 147 -7.79 23.36 4.41
N PRO A 148 -7.40 23.58 5.67
CA PRO A 148 -7.02 24.92 6.12
C PRO A 148 -5.75 25.43 5.43
N VAL A 149 -4.79 24.54 5.13
CA VAL A 149 -3.54 24.92 4.47
C VAL A 149 -3.79 25.32 3.02
N LEU A 150 -4.68 24.62 2.31
CA LEU A 150 -5.04 24.95 0.93
C LEU A 150 -5.84 26.27 0.84
N ASP A 151 -6.76 26.52 1.77
CA ASP A 151 -7.53 27.78 1.82
C ASP A 151 -6.62 28.99 2.14
N GLU A 152 -5.71 28.83 3.08
CA GLU A 152 -4.70 29.86 3.40
C GLU A 152 -3.77 30.14 2.20
N LEU A 153 -3.39 29.10 1.47
CA LEU A 153 -2.54 29.22 0.29
C LEU A 153 -3.27 29.83 -0.91
N ALA A 154 -4.58 29.56 -1.05
CA ALA A 154 -5.43 30.19 -2.03
C ALA A 154 -5.57 31.69 -1.77
N THR A 155 -5.56 32.15 -0.52
CA THR A 155 -5.62 33.58 -0.19
C THR A 155 -4.27 34.27 -0.26
N SER A 156 -3.19 33.63 0.19
CA SER A 156 -1.85 34.20 0.20
C SER A 156 -0.77 33.18 -0.18
N ILE A 157 0.01 33.49 -1.22
CA ILE A 157 1.13 32.64 -1.65
C ILE A 157 2.29 32.87 -0.69
N SER A 158 2.53 31.91 0.21
CA SER A 158 3.67 31.92 1.14
C SER A 158 4.55 30.68 0.93
N THR A 159 5.87 30.86 1.05
CA THR A 159 6.84 29.75 0.92
C THR A 159 6.63 28.67 1.99
N LEU A 160 6.18 29.08 3.18
CA LEU A 160 5.88 28.20 4.29
C LEU A 160 4.65 27.32 4.01
N ASN A 161 3.59 27.88 3.42
CA ASN A 161 2.40 27.10 3.08
C ASN A 161 2.67 26.14 1.90
N LEU A 162 3.48 26.54 0.93
CA LEU A 162 3.95 25.63 -0.14
C LEU A 162 4.75 24.44 0.40
N GLU A 163 5.62 24.66 1.39
CA GLU A 163 6.35 23.57 2.04
C GLU A 163 5.42 22.63 2.83
N ARG A 164 4.42 23.19 3.53
CA ARG A 164 3.37 22.40 4.20
C ARG A 164 2.57 21.56 3.21
N VAL A 165 2.12 22.13 2.09
CA VAL A 165 1.42 21.40 1.02
C VAL A 165 2.28 20.29 0.46
N ARG A 166 3.57 20.54 0.22
CA ARG A 166 4.50 19.50 -0.25
C ARG A 166 4.62 18.34 0.74
N ARG A 167 4.70 18.62 2.05
CA ARG A 167 4.73 17.59 3.09
C ARG A 167 3.42 16.79 3.11
N LEU A 168 2.28 17.48 3.04
CA LEU A 168 0.95 16.86 3.02
C LEU A 168 0.74 16.01 1.77
N LYS A 169 1.22 16.44 0.59
CA LYS A 169 1.23 15.66 -0.65
C LYS A 169 2.06 14.38 -0.53
N GLY A 170 3.20 14.45 0.15
CA GLY A 170 3.98 13.27 0.50
C GLY A 170 3.23 12.30 1.42
N HIS A 171 2.52 12.83 2.41
CA HIS A 171 1.71 12.02 3.34
C HIS A 171 0.51 11.38 2.64
N LEU A 172 -0.19 12.15 1.79
CA LEU A 172 -1.26 11.70 0.92
C LEU A 172 -0.78 10.54 0.04
N LEU A 173 0.32 10.72 -0.70
CA LEU A 173 0.84 9.68 -1.59
C LEU A 173 1.19 8.40 -0.85
N ALA A 174 1.83 8.51 0.32
CA ALA A 174 2.15 7.35 1.15
C ALA A 174 0.88 6.62 1.64
N LEU A 175 -0.16 7.37 2.03
CA LEU A 175 -1.42 6.80 2.50
C LEU A 175 -2.23 6.17 1.36
N THR A 176 -2.31 6.83 0.20
CA THR A 176 -2.93 6.30 -1.02
C THR A 176 -2.30 4.96 -1.42
N GLN A 177 -0.96 4.87 -1.43
CA GLN A 177 -0.28 3.61 -1.76
C GLN A 177 -0.58 2.49 -0.76
N ARG A 178 -0.76 2.83 0.52
CA ARG A 178 -1.09 1.86 1.58
C ARG A 178 -2.52 1.34 1.45
N VAL A 179 -3.49 2.24 1.26
CA VAL A 179 -4.90 1.91 1.00
C VAL A 179 -5.03 1.08 -0.27
N GLN A 180 -4.34 1.48 -1.34
CA GLN A 180 -4.34 0.76 -2.62
C GLN A 180 -3.82 -0.67 -2.45
N LYS A 181 -2.72 -0.90 -1.73
CA LYS A 181 -2.22 -2.26 -1.48
C LYS A 181 -3.21 -3.16 -0.76
N VAL A 182 -3.98 -2.62 0.19
CA VAL A 182 -5.02 -3.40 0.90
C VAL A 182 -6.20 -3.69 -0.04
N ARG A 183 -6.62 -2.69 -0.81
CA ARG A 183 -7.67 -2.84 -1.83
C ARG A 183 -7.31 -3.91 -2.87
N ASP A 184 -6.12 -3.79 -3.47
CA ASP A 184 -5.65 -4.70 -4.52
C ASP A 184 -5.50 -6.13 -3.99
N GLU A 185 -5.11 -6.31 -2.73
CA GLU A 185 -5.03 -7.65 -2.11
C GLU A 185 -6.41 -8.26 -1.86
N ILE A 186 -7.41 -7.47 -1.46
CA ILE A 186 -8.78 -7.95 -1.30
C ILE A 186 -9.39 -8.29 -2.68
N GLU A 187 -9.16 -7.43 -3.69
CA GLU A 187 -9.58 -7.67 -5.08
C GLU A 187 -8.97 -8.97 -5.61
N HIS A 188 -7.65 -9.13 -5.47
CA HIS A 188 -6.96 -10.32 -5.96
C HIS A 188 -7.45 -11.61 -5.29
N LEU A 189 -7.77 -11.56 -3.99
CA LEU A 189 -8.34 -12.71 -3.27
C LEU A 189 -9.75 -13.05 -3.75
N MET A 190 -10.57 -12.06 -4.07
CA MET A 190 -11.93 -12.27 -4.61
C MET A 190 -11.91 -12.76 -6.07
N ASP A 191 -10.85 -12.47 -6.83
CA ASP A 191 -10.73 -12.89 -8.24
C ASP A 191 -10.44 -14.40 -8.41
N ASP A 192 -9.98 -15.11 -7.36
CA ASP A 192 -9.64 -16.53 -7.40
C ASP A 192 -10.45 -17.34 -6.36
N ASP A 193 -11.52 -17.98 -6.83
CA ASP A 193 -12.37 -18.89 -6.03
C ASP A 193 -11.58 -20.02 -5.36
N GLY A 194 -10.47 -20.45 -5.96
CA GLY A 194 -9.60 -21.49 -5.41
C GLY A 194 -8.89 -21.01 -4.15
N ASP A 195 -8.34 -19.79 -4.17
CA ASP A 195 -7.70 -19.17 -3.01
C ASP A 195 -8.74 -18.91 -1.89
N MET A 196 -9.97 -18.52 -2.24
CA MET A 196 -11.08 -18.39 -1.28
C MET A 196 -11.46 -19.73 -0.66
N ALA A 197 -11.65 -20.78 -1.47
CA ALA A 197 -11.94 -22.12 -0.99
C ALA A 197 -10.81 -22.66 -0.10
N GLU A 198 -9.57 -22.24 -0.34
CA GLU A 198 -8.45 -22.63 0.51
C GLU A 198 -8.58 -22.16 1.96
N MET A 199 -9.34 -21.09 2.21
CA MET A 199 -9.50 -20.45 3.53
C MET A 199 -10.58 -21.08 4.41
N TYR A 200 -11.35 -22.07 3.93
CA TYR A 200 -12.36 -22.81 4.71
C TYR A 200 -11.71 -23.86 5.62
N LEU A 201 -11.01 -23.40 6.64
CA LEU A 201 -10.16 -24.23 7.50
C LEU A 201 -10.97 -25.17 8.42
N THR A 202 -12.09 -24.69 8.95
CA THR A 202 -12.96 -25.45 9.86
C THR A 202 -13.56 -26.66 9.15
N GLU A 203 -14.06 -26.49 7.93
CA GLU A 203 -14.63 -27.55 7.12
C GLU A 203 -13.58 -28.58 6.70
N LYS A 204 -12.41 -28.12 6.23
CA LYS A 204 -11.27 -28.99 5.90
C LYS A 204 -10.85 -29.84 7.09
N LYS A 205 -10.77 -29.23 8.27
CA LYS A 205 -10.43 -29.93 9.50
C LYS A 205 -11.47 -31.01 9.83
N GLN A 206 -12.76 -30.69 9.82
CA GLN A 206 -13.84 -31.66 10.09
C GLN A 206 -13.81 -32.83 9.09
N ARG A 207 -13.60 -32.54 7.81
CA ARG A 207 -13.48 -33.55 6.76
C ARG A 207 -12.28 -34.47 6.99
N SER A 208 -11.12 -33.92 7.36
CA SER A 208 -9.92 -34.71 7.67
C SER A 208 -10.12 -35.62 8.90
N GLU A 209 -10.80 -35.13 9.94
CA GLU A 209 -11.09 -35.90 11.16
C GLU A 209 -12.09 -37.03 10.89
N ALA A 210 -13.07 -36.81 10.00
CA ALA A 210 -14.04 -37.82 9.58
C ALA A 210 -13.37 -38.98 8.82
N TYR A 211 -12.40 -38.68 7.93
CA TYR A 211 -11.64 -39.73 7.22
C TYR A 211 -10.78 -40.56 8.17
N LEU A 212 -10.14 -39.95 9.17
CA LEU A 212 -9.34 -40.66 10.17
C LEU A 212 -10.19 -41.63 11.02
N LEU A 213 -11.43 -41.25 11.34
CA LEU A 213 -12.38 -42.11 12.05
C LEU A 213 -12.85 -43.31 11.21
N ASN A 214 -13.03 -43.12 9.90
CA ASN A 214 -13.44 -44.18 8.99
C ASN A 214 -12.33 -45.21 8.71
N ASP A 215 -11.05 -44.82 8.77
CA ASP A 215 -9.93 -45.74 8.54
C ASP A 215 -9.70 -46.68 9.75
N VAL A 216 -10.11 -46.27 10.95
CA VAL A 216 -10.03 -47.07 12.18
C VAL A 216 -11.15 -48.12 12.26
N SER A 217 -12.35 -47.83 11.75
CA SER A 217 -13.49 -48.77 11.81
C SER A 217 -13.32 -49.98 10.88
N VAL A 218 -12.55 -49.86 9.79
CA VAL A 218 -12.27 -50.94 8.83
C VAL A 218 -11.27 -51.99 9.36
N GLN A 219 -10.51 -51.69 10.42
CA GLN A 219 -9.55 -52.66 11.00
C GLN A 219 -10.10 -53.51 12.15
N THR A 220 -11.32 -53.26 12.64
CA THR A 220 -11.87 -53.97 13.82
C THR A 220 -12.70 -55.22 13.51
N ASP A 221 -13.07 -55.48 12.26
CA ASP A 221 -13.88 -56.64 11.88
C ASP A 221 -13.05 -57.74 11.19
N THR A 222 -12.04 -58.29 11.89
CA THR A 222 -11.53 -59.63 11.53
C THR A 222 -10.94 -60.38 12.71
N SER A 223 -11.76 -60.77 13.68
CA SER A 223 -11.44 -61.95 14.50
C SER A 223 -12.68 -62.66 15.06
N GLY A 224 -12.98 -63.83 14.51
CA GLY A 224 -13.80 -64.85 15.19
C GLY A 224 -14.81 -65.55 14.28
N GLY A 225 -14.50 -66.78 13.81
CA GLY A 225 -15.53 -67.69 13.32
C GLY A 225 -15.11 -68.71 12.26
N ALA A 226 -14.64 -69.87 12.73
CA ALA A 226 -14.75 -71.23 12.17
C ALA A 226 -14.93 -71.49 10.66
N ARG A 227 -13.96 -72.25 10.12
CA ARG A 227 -14.08 -73.39 9.17
C ARG A 227 -15.36 -73.50 8.34
N GLU A 228 -15.21 -73.41 7.02
CA GLU A 228 -15.74 -74.45 6.13
C GLU A 228 -14.95 -74.58 4.82
N VAL A 229 -14.88 -75.81 4.35
CA VAL A 229 -13.96 -76.36 3.35
C VAL A 229 -14.45 -76.05 1.94
N SER A 230 -13.54 -75.77 1.00
CA SER A 230 -13.78 -76.02 -0.42
C SER A 230 -12.55 -76.63 -1.09
N LYS A 231 -12.78 -77.82 -1.64
CA LYS A 231 -11.83 -78.70 -2.33
C LYS A 231 -11.86 -78.40 -3.83
N SER A 232 -10.69 -78.23 -4.46
CA SER A 232 -10.30 -79.02 -5.64
C SER A 232 -8.93 -78.59 -6.21
N ALA A 233 -7.96 -79.47 -5.97
CA ALA A 233 -6.99 -80.08 -6.90
C ALA A 233 -6.07 -79.26 -7.85
N PRO A 234 -4.89 -79.83 -8.16
CA PRO A 234 -3.63 -79.10 -8.36
C PRO A 234 -3.11 -79.21 -9.80
N VAL A 235 -2.02 -78.52 -10.15
CA VAL A 235 -0.80 -79.09 -10.78
C VAL A 235 0.30 -78.04 -10.71
N SER A 236 1.46 -78.43 -10.19
CA SER A 236 2.77 -77.83 -10.48
C SER A 236 3.63 -78.93 -11.10
N PRO A 237 4.66 -78.60 -11.89
CA PRO A 237 5.97 -79.02 -11.39
C PRO A 237 7.13 -78.04 -11.65
N VAL A 238 7.90 -77.85 -10.58
CA VAL A 238 9.37 -77.99 -10.46
C VAL A 238 10.29 -77.26 -11.46
N GLY A 239 11.17 -76.41 -10.92
CA GLY A 239 12.43 -76.02 -11.57
C GLY A 239 13.16 -74.91 -10.80
N ALA A 240 14.29 -75.24 -10.18
CA ALA A 240 15.13 -74.33 -9.40
C ALA A 240 16.12 -73.53 -10.28
N PHE A 241 16.74 -72.52 -9.64
CA PHE A 241 18.01 -71.83 -9.93
C PHE A 241 17.97 -70.39 -10.48
N SER A 242 18.61 -69.52 -9.69
CA SER A 242 19.65 -68.54 -10.06
C SER A 242 19.27 -67.18 -10.66
N GLY A 243 19.70 -66.13 -9.95
CA GLY A 243 20.30 -64.93 -10.54
C GLY A 243 19.37 -63.77 -10.91
N ALA A 244 19.65 -62.59 -10.35
CA ALA A 244 19.28 -61.26 -10.88
C ALA A 244 19.72 -61.10 -12.37
N PRO A 245 19.34 -60.07 -13.17
CA PRO A 245 18.96 -58.71 -12.77
C PRO A 245 17.95 -57.94 -13.71
N PHE A 246 17.72 -56.66 -13.40
CA PHE A 246 17.51 -55.48 -14.29
C PHE A 246 16.38 -55.43 -15.36
N LEU A 247 15.51 -54.43 -15.16
CA LEU A 247 14.67 -53.62 -16.07
C LEU A 247 14.42 -54.08 -17.53
N GLN A 248 13.14 -54.19 -17.92
CA GLN A 248 12.69 -53.61 -19.20
C GLN A 248 11.18 -53.28 -19.26
N ARG A 249 10.93 -51.97 -19.29
CA ARG A 249 9.88 -51.21 -19.98
C ARG A 249 9.29 -51.87 -21.24
N ALA A 250 7.95 -51.86 -21.35
CA ALA A 250 7.25 -51.84 -22.63
C ALA A 250 6.04 -50.90 -22.55
N PHE A 251 6.06 -49.91 -23.45
CA PHE A 251 5.02 -48.93 -23.69
C PHE A 251 3.93 -49.52 -24.60
N SER A 252 2.68 -49.08 -24.41
CA SER A 252 1.74 -48.85 -25.51
C SER A 252 1.24 -47.41 -25.45
N SER A 253 1.68 -46.64 -26.44
CA SER A 253 1.25 -45.29 -26.74
C SER A 253 0.08 -45.32 -27.72
N ILE A 254 -1.03 -44.65 -27.40
CA ILE A 254 -1.85 -43.96 -28.40
C ILE A 254 -2.19 -42.58 -27.83
N MET A 255 -1.80 -41.55 -28.56
CA MET A 255 -2.03 -40.14 -28.30
C MET A 255 -2.86 -39.62 -29.48
N SER A 256 -4.04 -39.03 -29.24
CA SER A 256 -4.49 -37.82 -29.94
C SER A 256 -5.87 -37.34 -29.44
N SER A 257 -5.82 -36.16 -28.83
CA SER A 257 -6.70 -35.00 -29.05
C SER A 257 -8.19 -35.02 -28.69
N SER A 258 -8.51 -33.95 -27.95
CA SER A 258 -9.66 -33.04 -28.10
C SER A 258 -10.75 -33.12 -27.03
N LYS A 259 -10.92 -31.97 -26.37
CA LYS A 259 -12.15 -31.44 -25.76
C LYS A 259 -13.11 -32.49 -25.19
N HIS A 260 -12.99 -32.73 -23.90
CA HIS A 260 -14.17 -32.96 -23.09
C HIS A 260 -14.10 -32.04 -21.87
N GLY A 261 -14.70 -30.86 -22.04
CA GLY A 261 -15.28 -30.16 -20.90
C GLY A 261 -16.46 -31.00 -20.43
N SER A 262 -16.34 -31.52 -19.23
CA SER A 262 -17.43 -32.12 -18.45
C SER A 262 -17.25 -31.53 -17.05
N LEU A 263 -17.94 -30.42 -16.77
CA LEU A 263 -19.19 -30.46 -16.00
C LEU A 263 -19.00 -31.21 -14.67
N MET A 264 -18.17 -30.63 -13.81
CA MET A 264 -18.44 -30.58 -12.37
C MET A 264 -18.57 -29.11 -12.00
N ASP A 265 -19.62 -28.49 -12.52
CA ASP A 265 -20.02 -27.13 -12.20
C ASP A 265 -21.47 -27.23 -11.75
N SER A 266 -21.69 -27.24 -10.42
CA SER A 266 -22.97 -27.08 -9.70
C SER A 266 -22.99 -27.68 -8.28
N SER A 267 -21.88 -27.64 -7.52
CA SER A 267 -21.94 -27.91 -6.07
C SER A 267 -20.85 -27.24 -5.20
N ASP A 268 -19.88 -26.52 -5.77
CA ASP A 268 -18.84 -25.83 -4.97
C ASP A 268 -19.08 -24.33 -4.80
N GLY A 269 -20.01 -23.73 -5.56
CA GLY A 269 -20.30 -22.29 -5.48
C GLY A 269 -20.95 -21.85 -4.17
N GLU A 270 -21.68 -22.74 -3.48
CA GLU A 270 -22.32 -22.42 -2.19
C GLU A 270 -21.31 -22.33 -1.03
N ASN A 271 -20.13 -22.94 -1.16
CA ASN A 271 -19.18 -22.95 -0.05
C ASN A 271 -18.52 -21.57 0.12
N ILE A 272 -18.18 -20.87 -0.96
CA ILE A 272 -17.39 -19.62 -0.92
C ILE A 272 -18.20 -18.33 -0.67
N GLU A 273 -19.53 -18.38 -0.79
CA GLU A 273 -20.41 -17.20 -0.72
C GLU A 273 -20.27 -16.41 0.59
N GLN A 274 -20.07 -17.10 1.72
CA GLN A 274 -19.91 -16.46 3.03
C GLN A 274 -18.65 -15.59 3.11
N LEU A 275 -17.54 -16.07 2.56
CA LEU A 275 -16.28 -15.33 2.53
C LEU A 275 -16.35 -14.21 1.50
N GLU A 276 -16.94 -14.46 0.34
CA GLU A 276 -17.15 -13.46 -0.71
C GLU A 276 -17.94 -12.26 -0.17
N MET A 277 -19.10 -12.48 0.45
CA MET A 277 -19.91 -11.40 1.06
C MET A 277 -19.11 -10.58 2.10
N LEU A 278 -18.26 -11.24 2.89
CA LEU A 278 -17.40 -10.58 3.87
C LEU A 278 -16.36 -9.70 3.16
N LEU A 279 -15.66 -10.24 2.17
CA LEU A 279 -14.61 -9.53 1.43
C LEU A 279 -15.20 -8.37 0.62
N GLU A 280 -16.34 -8.54 -0.04
CA GLU A 280 -17.05 -7.48 -0.76
C GLU A 280 -17.39 -6.31 0.15
N ALA A 281 -17.91 -6.58 1.35
CA ALA A 281 -18.24 -5.53 2.32
C ALA A 281 -17.01 -4.68 2.68
N TYR A 282 -15.85 -5.31 2.92
CA TYR A 282 -14.61 -4.58 3.20
C TYR A 282 -13.98 -3.96 1.96
N PHE A 283 -14.17 -4.56 0.78
CA PHE A 283 -13.75 -3.98 -0.50
C PHE A 283 -14.45 -2.64 -0.75
N VAL A 284 -15.77 -2.57 -0.56
CA VAL A 284 -16.53 -1.31 -0.67
C VAL A 284 -16.02 -0.26 0.33
N VAL A 285 -15.70 -0.66 1.57
CA VAL A 285 -15.17 0.27 2.59
C VAL A 285 -13.80 0.82 2.20
N ILE A 286 -12.87 -0.03 1.77
CA ILE A 286 -11.52 0.40 1.40
C ILE A 286 -11.52 1.19 0.09
N ASP A 287 -12.39 0.85 -0.87
CA ASP A 287 -12.54 1.57 -2.14
C ASP A 287 -13.15 2.96 -1.95
N ASN A 288 -14.13 3.09 -1.05
CA ASN A 288 -14.62 4.40 -0.61
C ASN A 288 -13.50 5.24 0.05
N THR A 289 -12.65 4.60 0.87
CA THR A 289 -11.49 5.26 1.49
C THR A 289 -10.48 5.73 0.44
N MET A 290 -10.24 4.92 -0.59
CA MET A 290 -9.39 5.27 -1.74
C MET A 290 -9.98 6.44 -2.53
N SER A 291 -11.29 6.42 -2.78
CA SER A 291 -12.01 7.49 -3.48
C SER A 291 -11.87 8.84 -2.78
N LYS A 292 -12.01 8.89 -1.45
CA LYS A 292 -11.76 10.11 -0.66
C LYS A 292 -10.35 10.66 -0.86
N LEU A 293 -9.34 9.78 -0.86
CA LEU A 293 -7.95 10.19 -1.08
C LEU A 293 -7.72 10.73 -2.50
N LEU A 294 -8.36 10.13 -3.51
CA LEU A 294 -8.29 10.61 -4.89
C LEU A 294 -8.95 11.99 -5.03
N SER A 295 -10.12 12.21 -4.42
CA SER A 295 -10.76 13.54 -4.40
C SER A 295 -9.90 14.58 -3.68
N LEU A 296 -9.24 14.19 -2.58
CA LEU A 296 -8.33 15.08 -1.86
C LEU A 296 -7.10 15.42 -2.70
N LYS A 297 -6.59 14.47 -3.48
CA LYS A 297 -5.48 14.68 -4.43
C LYS A 297 -5.87 15.69 -5.50
N GLU A 298 -7.03 15.49 -6.13
CA GLU A 298 -7.57 16.39 -7.15
C GLU A 298 -7.69 17.81 -6.61
N TYR A 299 -8.23 17.98 -5.39
CA TYR A 299 -8.36 19.29 -4.74
C TYR A 299 -7.00 19.99 -4.49
N ILE A 300 -5.96 19.25 -4.13
CA ILE A 300 -4.59 19.80 -4.01
C ILE A 300 -4.07 20.24 -5.38
N ASP A 301 -4.20 19.38 -6.39
CA ASP A 301 -3.68 19.62 -7.73
C ASP A 301 -4.40 20.85 -8.36
N ASP A 302 -5.72 20.99 -8.18
CA ASP A 302 -6.50 22.17 -8.58
C ASP A 302 -6.02 23.45 -7.87
N THR A 303 -5.72 23.35 -6.57
CA THR A 303 -5.22 24.50 -5.81
C THR A 303 -3.81 24.89 -6.27
N GLU A 304 -2.96 23.91 -6.62
CA GLU A 304 -1.63 24.12 -7.19
C GLU A 304 -1.72 24.86 -8.53
N ASP A 305 -2.65 24.47 -9.40
CA ASP A 305 -2.89 25.14 -10.68
C ASP A 305 -3.39 26.59 -10.48
N LEU A 306 -4.29 26.83 -9.53
CA LEU A 306 -4.72 28.18 -9.17
C LEU A 306 -3.55 29.06 -8.73
N ILE A 307 -2.65 28.52 -7.92
CA ILE A 307 -1.45 29.24 -7.44
C ILE A 307 -0.50 29.53 -8.59
N ASN A 308 -0.29 28.56 -9.48
CA ASN A 308 0.56 28.73 -10.66
C ASN A 308 0.03 29.87 -11.56
N ILE A 309 -1.30 29.96 -11.73
CA ILE A 309 -1.94 31.06 -12.45
C ILE A 309 -1.71 32.40 -11.73
N LYS A 310 -1.91 32.46 -10.41
CA LYS A 310 -1.67 33.70 -9.63
C LYS A 310 -0.22 34.15 -9.67
N LEU A 311 0.73 33.21 -9.56
CA LEU A 311 2.15 33.51 -9.65
C LEU A 311 2.53 34.03 -11.03
N GLY A 312 1.98 33.44 -12.10
CA GLY A 312 2.12 33.93 -13.46
C GLY A 312 1.62 35.38 -13.61
N ASN A 313 0.50 35.73 -12.97
CA ASN A 313 0.00 37.11 -12.97
C ASN A 313 0.93 38.09 -12.26
N VAL A 314 1.48 37.73 -11.09
CA VAL A 314 2.45 38.57 -10.37
C VAL A 314 3.74 38.75 -11.17
N GLN A 315 4.25 37.69 -11.79
CA GLN A 315 5.41 37.79 -12.69
C GLN A 315 5.12 38.72 -13.88
N ASN A 316 3.92 38.64 -14.46
CA ASN A 316 3.51 39.52 -15.54
C ASN A 316 3.48 40.99 -15.10
N GLN A 317 2.99 41.29 -13.90
CA GLN A 317 3.05 42.64 -13.31
C GLN A 317 4.50 43.11 -13.10
N LEU A 318 5.39 42.23 -12.63
CA LEU A 318 6.80 42.55 -12.47
C LEU A 318 7.47 42.90 -13.82
N ILE A 319 7.20 42.10 -14.86
CA ILE A 319 7.69 42.35 -16.22
C ILE A 319 7.18 43.69 -16.75
N GLN A 320 5.93 44.04 -16.50
CA GLN A 320 5.37 45.35 -16.87
C GLN A 320 6.09 46.51 -16.17
N PHE A 321 6.35 46.40 -14.87
CA PHE A 321 7.09 47.42 -14.12
C PHE A 321 8.54 47.55 -14.61
N GLN A 322 9.21 46.43 -14.87
CA GLN A 322 10.57 46.43 -15.41
C GLN A 322 10.64 47.11 -16.78
N LEU A 323 9.66 46.88 -17.65
CA LEU A 323 9.56 47.52 -18.96
C LEU A 323 9.38 49.04 -18.83
N LEU A 324 8.56 49.50 -17.89
CA LEU A 324 8.39 50.93 -17.59
C LEU A 324 9.70 51.58 -17.11
N LEU A 325 10.40 50.93 -16.17
CA LEU A 325 11.67 51.42 -15.62
C LEU A 325 12.77 51.46 -16.70
N THR A 326 12.82 50.44 -17.56
CA THR A 326 13.77 50.37 -18.69
C THR A 326 13.53 51.52 -19.66
N ALA A 327 12.27 51.84 -19.97
CA ALA A 327 11.93 52.96 -20.84
C ALA A 327 12.28 54.33 -20.22
N ALA A 328 12.03 54.51 -18.93
CA ALA A 328 12.45 55.72 -18.22
C ALA A 328 13.99 55.87 -18.24
N THR A 329 14.71 54.77 -18.03
CA THR A 329 16.18 54.74 -18.08
C THR A 329 16.71 55.06 -19.48
N PHE A 330 16.05 54.55 -20.53
CA PHE A 330 16.39 54.87 -21.92
C PHE A 330 16.28 56.38 -22.19
N VAL A 331 15.17 57.00 -21.79
CA VAL A 331 14.95 58.45 -21.95
C VAL A 331 15.96 59.26 -21.14
N ALA A 332 16.26 58.85 -19.90
CA ALA A 332 17.29 59.48 -19.08
C ALA A 332 18.69 59.37 -19.70
N THR A 333 19.00 58.25 -20.37
CA THR A 333 20.27 58.04 -21.07
C THR A 333 20.40 58.97 -22.28
N VAL A 334 19.31 59.22 -23.01
CA VAL A 334 19.28 60.21 -24.11
C VAL A 334 19.51 61.62 -23.58
N PHE A 335 18.89 62.00 -22.46
CA PHE A 335 19.14 63.30 -21.83
C PHE A 335 20.58 63.43 -21.31
N ALA A 336 21.10 62.38 -20.69
CA ALA A 336 22.46 62.34 -20.16
C ALA A 336 23.52 62.40 -21.27
N SER A 337 23.29 61.78 -22.44
CA SER A 337 24.24 61.85 -23.56
C SER A 337 24.36 63.27 -24.11
N VAL A 338 23.23 63.99 -24.23
CA VAL A 338 23.25 65.41 -24.63
C VAL A 338 23.99 66.24 -23.58
N THR A 339 23.66 66.04 -22.29
CA THR A 339 24.35 66.72 -21.19
C THR A 339 25.86 66.42 -21.19
N ALA A 340 26.26 65.18 -21.51
CA ALA A 340 27.65 64.78 -21.57
C ALA A 340 28.41 65.48 -22.69
N VAL A 341 27.82 65.59 -23.90
CA VAL A 341 28.42 66.34 -25.03
C VAL A 341 28.64 67.80 -24.66
N PHE A 342 27.67 68.45 -24.03
CA PHE A 342 27.80 69.84 -23.57
C PHE A 342 28.68 70.00 -22.32
N GLY A 343 28.92 68.93 -21.56
CA GLY A 343 29.88 68.89 -20.47
C GLY A 343 31.33 68.68 -20.92
N MET A 344 31.58 68.46 -22.22
CA MET A 344 32.93 68.31 -22.75
C MET A 344 33.61 69.69 -22.86
N ASN A 345 34.89 69.74 -22.49
CA ASN A 345 35.71 70.96 -22.55
C ASN A 345 36.20 71.25 -23.98
N PHE A 346 35.27 71.45 -24.92
CA PHE A 346 35.57 71.91 -26.27
C PHE A 346 35.24 73.40 -26.40
N ALA A 347 36.13 74.15 -27.05
CA ALA A 347 35.91 75.56 -27.38
C ALA A 347 34.92 75.65 -28.55
N ASP A 348 33.65 75.91 -28.23
CA ASP A 348 32.58 75.96 -29.24
C ASP A 348 31.76 77.26 -29.12
N SER A 349 31.41 77.83 -30.28
CA SER A 349 30.74 79.15 -30.41
C SER A 349 29.30 79.21 -29.87
N ILE A 350 28.77 78.06 -29.41
CA ILE A 350 27.45 77.91 -28.82
C ILE A 350 27.39 78.46 -27.39
N PHE A 351 28.52 78.51 -26.68
CA PHE A 351 28.60 79.00 -25.30
C PHE A 351 28.74 80.53 -25.17
N ASP A 352 29.01 81.25 -26.27
CA ASP A 352 29.18 82.71 -26.27
C ASP A 352 27.87 83.47 -25.97
N ARG A 353 26.70 82.81 -26.10
CA ARG A 353 25.40 83.40 -25.77
C ARG A 353 24.78 82.70 -24.54
N PRO A 354 24.54 83.44 -23.44
CA PRO A 354 23.96 82.87 -22.22
C PRO A 354 22.53 82.30 -22.42
N SER A 355 21.81 82.71 -23.46
CA SER A 355 20.46 82.21 -23.76
C SER A 355 20.44 80.86 -24.50
N THR A 356 21.47 80.51 -25.26
CA THR A 356 21.49 79.30 -26.11
C THR A 356 21.47 78.03 -25.27
N PHE A 357 22.22 78.00 -24.17
CA PHE A 357 22.26 76.86 -23.24
C PHE A 357 20.88 76.54 -22.65
N ASN A 358 20.14 77.56 -22.19
CA ASN A 358 18.80 77.39 -21.63
C ASN A 358 17.82 76.83 -22.68
N TRP A 359 17.90 77.28 -23.93
CA TRP A 359 17.06 76.76 -25.01
C TRP A 359 17.34 75.29 -25.34
N VAL A 360 18.61 74.88 -25.35
CA VAL A 360 19.00 73.47 -25.56
C VAL A 360 18.46 72.58 -24.44
N LEU A 361 18.57 73.01 -23.18
CA LEU A 361 18.08 72.25 -22.04
C LEU A 361 16.55 72.09 -22.05
N VAL A 362 15.82 73.15 -22.41
CA VAL A 362 14.34 73.10 -22.53
C VAL A 362 13.92 72.19 -23.69
N PHE A 363 14.56 72.32 -24.87
CA PHE A 363 14.21 71.52 -26.04
C PHE A 363 14.50 70.02 -25.81
N THR A 364 15.65 69.68 -25.23
CA THR A 364 16.04 68.30 -24.94
C THR A 364 15.18 67.68 -23.84
N GLY A 365 14.82 68.44 -22.80
CA GLY A 365 13.85 68.00 -21.80
C GLY A 365 12.47 67.74 -22.40
N PHE A 366 11.99 68.63 -23.28
CA PHE A 366 10.71 68.47 -23.95
C PHE A 366 10.68 67.24 -24.89
N THR A 367 11.71 67.05 -25.71
CA THR A 367 11.78 65.88 -26.61
C THR A 367 11.85 64.57 -25.84
N CYS A 368 12.61 64.51 -24.74
CA CYS A 368 12.66 63.36 -23.84
C CYS A 368 11.29 63.05 -23.21
N GLY A 369 10.60 64.06 -22.69
CA GLY A 369 9.25 63.92 -22.13
C GLY A 369 8.23 63.45 -23.17
N PHE A 370 8.28 64.02 -24.38
CA PHE A 370 7.42 63.62 -25.49
C PHE A 370 7.65 62.16 -25.90
N LEU A 371 8.91 61.72 -26.03
CA LEU A 371 9.25 60.34 -26.33
C LEU A 371 8.73 59.36 -25.26
N TYR A 372 8.86 59.71 -23.99
CA TYR A 372 8.32 58.89 -22.90
C TYR A 372 6.79 58.77 -22.95
N VAL A 373 6.08 59.88 -23.20
CA VAL A 373 4.61 59.87 -23.33
C VAL A 373 4.16 59.05 -24.54
N CYS A 374 4.82 59.20 -25.69
CA CYS A 374 4.55 58.37 -26.87
C CYS A 374 4.74 56.87 -26.57
N PHE A 375 5.77 56.52 -25.80
CA PHE A 375 6.01 55.15 -25.37
C PHE A 375 4.89 54.64 -24.45
N LEU A 376 4.43 55.43 -23.47
CA LEU A 376 3.30 55.05 -22.62
C LEU A 376 2.00 54.83 -23.41
N ILE A 377 1.71 55.70 -24.37
CA ILE A 377 0.54 55.57 -25.25
C ILE A 377 0.63 54.28 -26.07
N TYR A 378 1.82 53.97 -26.60
CA TYR A 378 2.05 52.73 -27.34
C TYR A 378 1.77 51.48 -26.48
N LEU A 379 2.27 51.45 -25.23
CA LEU A 379 2.02 50.33 -24.33
C LEU A 379 0.55 50.18 -23.95
N ARG A 380 -0.15 51.30 -23.75
CA ARG A 380 -1.60 51.31 -23.48
C ARG A 380 -2.38 50.74 -24.67
N HIS A 381 -2.02 51.11 -25.90
CA HIS A 381 -2.71 50.62 -27.10
C HIS A 381 -2.45 49.13 -27.35
N ARG A 382 -1.29 48.61 -26.94
CA ARG A 382 -0.94 47.18 -27.03
C ARG A 382 -1.59 46.32 -25.94
N LYS A 383 -2.39 46.88 -25.02
CA LYS A 383 -3.04 46.18 -23.88
C LYS A 383 -2.04 45.43 -22.99
N VAL A 384 -0.80 45.90 -22.91
CA VAL A 384 0.22 45.31 -22.03
C VAL A 384 -0.11 45.61 -20.56
N PHE A 385 -0.86 46.68 -20.30
CA PHE A 385 -1.44 46.98 -18.99
C PHE A 385 -2.88 46.47 -18.95
N PRO A 386 -3.24 45.55 -18.03
CA PRO A 386 -4.64 45.41 -17.62
C PRO A 386 -4.97 46.68 -16.83
N VAL A 387 -6.00 47.42 -17.26
CA VAL A 387 -6.61 48.47 -16.43
C VAL A 387 -7.29 47.81 -15.24
#